data_AF-A0A2V5T6K3-F1
#
_entry.id   AF-A0A2V5T6K3-F1
#
_cell.length_a   1.000
_cell.length_b   1.000
_cell.length_c   1.000
_cell.angle_alpha   90.00
_cell.angle_beta   90.00
_cell.angle_gamma   90.00
#
_symmetry.space_group_name_H-M   'P 1'
#
loop_
_entity.id
_entity.type
_entity.pdbx_description
1 polymer ?
#
loop_
_entity_poly.entity_id
_entity_poly.type
_entity_poly.pdbx_seq_one_letter_code
_entity_poly.pdbx_strand_id
1 'polypeptide(L)'
;MTAYCLIHGSGQGPDGWRLLADELKRRGHGVLTPAFQVSRPDEGLAWHAETIVNALDNSVMNPADVVCVAHSASGMYLPLIAERWLPRRMVFLAAVIPR
;
A
#
# COMPACT_ATOMS: atom_id res chain seq x y z
N MET A 1 -13.87 11.96 -2.57
CA MET A 1 -12.49 12.31 -2.15
C MET A 1 -11.65 11.06 -2.29
N THR A 2 -10.55 11.06 -3.04
CA THR A 2 -9.70 9.85 -3.17
C THR A 2 -8.71 9.77 -2.02
N ALA A 3 -8.48 8.56 -1.51
CA ALA A 3 -7.38 8.28 -0.60
C ALA A 3 -6.35 7.35 -1.26
N TYR A 4 -5.10 7.45 -0.79
CA TYR A 4 -3.96 6.71 -1.34
C TYR A 4 -3.30 5.87 -0.27
N CYS A 5 -3.21 4.56 -0.49
CA CYS A 5 -2.39 3.66 0.30
C CYS A 5 -1.04 3.49 -0.41
N LEU A 6 0.03 4.05 0.15
CA LEU A 6 1.36 4.10 -0.46
C LEU A 6 2.28 3.06 0.17
N ILE A 7 2.53 1.97 -0.55
CA ILE A 7 3.28 0.79 -0.09
C ILE A 7 4.74 0.93 -0.56
N HIS A 8 5.64 1.15 0.39
CA HIS A 8 7.08 1.35 0.13
C HIS A 8 7.75 0.11 -0.47
N GLY A 9 8.90 0.27 -1.12
CA GLY A 9 9.68 -0.85 -1.68
C GLY A 9 10.50 -1.61 -0.62
N SER A 10 11.24 -2.63 -1.06
CA SER A 10 12.16 -3.38 -0.20
C SER A 10 13.28 -2.48 0.33
N GLY A 11 13.67 -2.66 1.59
CA GLY A 11 14.70 -1.85 2.25
C GLY A 11 14.29 -0.40 2.54
N GLN A 12 13.05 -0.03 2.26
CA GLN A 12 12.48 1.29 2.56
C GLN A 12 11.49 1.19 3.73
N GLY A 13 10.99 2.34 4.18
CA GLY A 13 9.88 2.44 5.13
C GLY A 13 8.87 3.50 4.68
N PRO A 14 7.80 3.72 5.48
CA PRO A 14 6.76 4.70 5.18
C PRO A 14 7.28 6.10 4.84
N ASP A 15 8.36 6.54 5.50
CA ASP A 15 8.96 7.86 5.32
C ASP A 15 9.47 8.13 3.91
N GLY A 16 9.75 7.08 3.13
CA GLY A 16 10.09 7.19 1.71
C GLY A 16 9.01 7.90 0.87
N TRP A 17 7.77 7.92 1.37
CA TRP A 17 6.65 8.59 0.71
C TRP A 17 6.38 10.01 1.18
N ARG A 18 7.12 10.54 2.16
CA ARG A 18 6.82 11.82 2.83
C ARG A 18 6.47 12.95 1.85
N LEU A 19 7.31 13.19 0.85
CA LEU A 19 7.10 14.26 -0.13
C LEU A 19 5.79 14.10 -0.92
N LEU A 20 5.47 12.87 -1.34
CA LEU A 20 4.23 12.60 -2.06
C LEU A 20 3.02 12.65 -1.12
N ALA A 21 3.15 12.11 0.09
CA ALA A 21 2.09 12.12 1.09
C ALA A 21 1.69 13.55 1.46
N ASP A 22 2.66 14.44 1.67
CA ASP A 22 2.43 15.84 1.99
C ASP A 22 1.73 16.56 0.82
N GLU A 23 2.16 16.34 -0.41
CA GLU A 23 1.54 16.94 -1.59
C GLU A 23 0.11 16.43 -1.84
N LEU A 24 -0.15 15.13 -1.64
CA LEU A 24 -1.50 14.56 -1.74
C LEU A 24 -2.43 15.14 -0.66
N LYS A 25 -1.97 15.24 0.59
CA LYS A 25 -2.72 15.87 1.67
C LYS A 25 -3.02 17.33 1.37
N ARG A 26 -2.05 18.09 0.84
CA ARG A 26 -2.22 19.50 0.42
C ARG A 26 -3.30 19.66 -0.66
N ARG A 27 -3.49 18.64 -1.51
CA ARG A 27 -4.55 18.57 -2.53
C ARG A 27 -5.89 18.06 -2.00
N GLY A 28 -6.00 17.77 -0.70
CA GLY A 28 -7.24 17.31 -0.07
C GLY A 28 -7.48 15.80 -0.18
N HIS A 29 -6.43 15.00 -0.43
CA HIS A 29 -6.54 13.55 -0.45
C HIS A 29 -6.22 12.91 0.91
N GLY A 30 -6.86 11.78 1.21
CA GLY A 30 -6.44 10.92 2.32
C GLY A 30 -5.15 10.17 1.95
N VAL A 31 -4.29 9.90 2.93
CA VAL A 31 -3.05 9.15 2.70
C VAL A 31 -2.81 8.18 3.86
N LEU A 32 -2.55 6.92 3.51
CA LEU A 32 -2.06 5.87 4.40
C LEU A 32 -0.69 5.40 3.89
N THR A 33 0.30 5.38 4.76
CA THR A 33 1.65 4.86 4.46
C THR A 33 1.94 3.71 5.43
N PRO A 34 1.46 2.48 5.15
CA PRO A 34 1.59 1.38 6.10
C PRO A 34 3.07 0.99 6.28
N ALA A 35 3.46 0.76 7.53
CA ALA A 35 4.70 0.05 7.85
C ALA A 35 4.37 -1.45 7.85
N PHE A 36 4.91 -2.20 6.89
CA PHE A 36 4.76 -3.66 6.87
C PHE A 36 6.10 -4.33 7.19
N GLN A 37 6.02 -5.47 7.90
CA GLN A 37 7.16 -6.04 8.63
C GLN A 37 8.10 -6.85 7.72
N VAL A 38 8.85 -6.17 6.87
CA VAL A 38 9.88 -6.79 6.00
C VAL A 38 11.00 -7.51 6.76
N SER A 39 11.12 -7.29 8.08
CA SER A 39 12.11 -7.94 8.95
C SER A 39 11.74 -9.36 9.40
N ARG A 40 10.58 -9.90 8.98
CA ARG A 40 10.19 -11.30 9.20
C ARG A 40 10.37 -12.11 7.90
N PRO A 41 11.61 -12.51 7.56
CA PRO A 41 11.93 -13.18 6.31
C PRO A 41 11.39 -14.61 6.22
N ASP A 42 11.00 -15.18 7.35
CA ASP A 42 10.33 -16.47 7.49
C ASP A 42 8.86 -16.45 7.03
N GLU A 43 8.25 -15.26 6.98
CA GLU A 43 6.85 -15.11 6.60
C GLU A 43 6.67 -14.92 5.09
N GLY A 44 5.62 -15.55 4.55
CA GLY A 44 5.30 -15.51 3.13
C GLY A 44 4.57 -14.24 2.67
N LEU A 45 4.43 -14.07 1.36
CA LEU A 45 3.79 -12.90 0.74
C LEU A 45 2.37 -12.64 1.24
N ALA A 46 1.60 -13.71 1.43
CA ALA A 46 0.24 -13.64 1.92
C ALA A 46 0.15 -13.03 3.33
N TRP A 47 1.11 -13.34 4.21
CA TRP A 47 1.17 -12.80 5.57
C TRP A 47 1.55 -11.32 5.53
N HIS A 48 2.55 -10.93 4.74
CA HIS A 48 2.93 -9.53 4.59
C HIS A 48 1.81 -8.68 4.00
N ALA A 49 1.11 -9.18 2.98
CA ALA A 49 -0.07 -8.53 2.42
C ALA A 49 -1.18 -8.33 3.48
N GLU A 50 -1.36 -9.31 4.38
CA GLU A 50 -2.33 -9.21 5.47
C GLU A 50 -2.02 -8.06 6.43
N THR A 51 -0.74 -7.80 6.72
CA THR A 51 -0.37 -6.65 7.56
C THR A 51 -0.79 -5.31 6.94
N ILE A 52 -0.79 -5.22 5.60
CA ILE A 52 -1.25 -4.04 4.86
C ILE A 52 -2.77 -3.95 4.88
N VAL A 53 -3.47 -5.09 4.69
CA VAL A 53 -4.93 -5.17 4.80
C VAL A 53 -5.40 -4.75 6.19
N ASN A 54 -4.77 -5.25 7.26
CA ASN A 54 -5.07 -4.84 8.62
C ASN A 54 -4.88 -3.33 8.84
N ALA A 55 -3.84 -2.73 8.23
CA ALA A 55 -3.66 -1.27 8.28
C ALA A 55 -4.78 -0.52 7.54
N LEU A 56 -5.25 -1.05 6.41
CA LEU A 56 -6.37 -0.50 5.64
C LEU A 56 -7.68 -0.57 6.42
N ASP A 57 -8.01 -1.71 7.03
CA ASP A 57 -9.21 -1.88 7.83
C ASP A 57 -9.26 -0.95 9.04
N ASN A 58 -8.11 -0.74 9.69
CA ASN A 58 -8.01 0.20 10.82
C ASN A 58 -8.03 1.69 10.39
N SER A 59 -7.88 2.00 9.09
CA SER A 59 -7.77 3.38 8.60
C SER A 59 -9.11 4.10 8.41
N VAL A 60 -10.24 3.44 8.68
CA VAL A 60 -11.63 3.88 8.45
C VAL A 60 -11.94 4.36 7.02
N MET A 61 -11.05 4.06 6.06
CA MET A 61 -11.23 4.42 4.64
C MET A 61 -12.19 3.47 3.94
N ASN A 62 -12.98 4.00 3.01
CA ASN A 62 -13.84 3.19 2.14
C ASN A 62 -13.02 2.56 0.99
N PRO A 63 -13.02 1.23 0.80
CA PRO A 63 -12.33 0.57 -0.30
C PRO A 63 -12.60 1.15 -1.69
N ALA A 64 -13.85 1.56 -1.94
CA ALA A 64 -14.28 2.13 -3.21
C ALA A 64 -13.61 3.48 -3.55
N ASP A 65 -12.99 4.14 -2.58
CA ASP A 65 -12.31 5.44 -2.72
C ASP A 65 -10.78 5.36 -2.70
N VAL A 66 -10.22 4.18 -2.37
CA VAL A 66 -8.77 4.01 -2.16
C VAL A 66 -8.04 3.55 -3.41
N VAL A 67 -6.92 4.21 -3.69
CA VAL A 67 -5.92 3.78 -4.69
C VAL A 67 -4.73 3.19 -3.96
N CYS A 68 -4.47 1.90 -4.16
CA CYS A 68 -3.27 1.25 -3.63
C CYS A 68 -2.12 1.41 -4.62
N VAL A 69 -1.04 2.06 -4.18
CA VAL A 69 0.17 2.31 -4.97
C VAL A 69 1.31 1.51 -4.34
N ALA A 70 1.93 0.62 -5.10
CA ALA A 70 3.10 -0.10 -4.63
C ALA A 70 4.33 0.24 -5.48
N HIS A 71 5.48 0.38 -4.82
CA HIS A 71 6.77 0.64 -5.43
C HIS A 71 7.68 -0.60 -5.42
N SER A 72 8.41 -0.83 -6.52
CA SER A 72 9.44 -1.88 -6.60
C SER A 72 8.91 -3.28 -6.23
N ALA A 73 9.61 -4.03 -5.37
CA ALA A 73 9.24 -5.39 -4.96
C ALA A 73 7.79 -5.50 -4.47
N SER A 74 7.25 -4.46 -3.82
CA SER A 74 5.94 -4.47 -3.19
C SER A 74 4.76 -4.56 -4.15
N GLY A 75 5.00 -4.41 -5.47
CA GLY A 75 3.96 -4.67 -6.47
C GLY A 75 3.36 -6.08 -6.36
N MET A 76 4.14 -7.05 -5.88
CA MET A 76 3.67 -8.42 -5.65
C MET A 76 2.53 -8.53 -4.60
N TYR A 77 2.37 -7.55 -3.71
CA TYR A 77 1.31 -7.56 -2.71
C TYR A 77 -0.03 -7.03 -3.23
N LEU A 78 -0.04 -6.23 -4.30
CA LEU A 78 -1.27 -5.57 -4.77
C LEU A 78 -2.39 -6.56 -5.13
N PRO A 79 -2.14 -7.67 -5.86
CA PRO A 79 -3.19 -8.66 -6.11
C PRO A 79 -3.73 -9.31 -4.83
N LEU A 80 -2.84 -9.67 -3.89
CA LEU A 80 -3.21 -10.31 -2.63
C LEU A 80 -4.03 -9.37 -1.72
N ILE A 81 -3.71 -8.07 -1.74
CA ILE A 81 -4.51 -7.03 -1.08
C ILE A 81 -5.88 -6.95 -1.74
N ALA A 82 -5.94 -6.89 -3.08
CA ALA A 82 -7.20 -6.74 -3.81
C ALA A 82 -8.14 -7.95 -3.69
N GLU A 83 -7.63 -9.15 -3.44
CA GLU A 83 -8.44 -10.33 -3.13
C GLU A 83 -9.18 -10.22 -1.78
N ARG A 84 -8.63 -9.47 -0.81
CA ARG A 84 -9.17 -9.36 0.56
C ARG A 84 -9.85 -8.04 0.84
N TRP A 85 -9.37 -6.98 0.19
CA TRP A 85 -9.75 -5.61 0.43
C TRP A 85 -9.77 -4.89 -0.92
N LEU A 86 -10.92 -4.85 -1.59
CA LEU A 86 -11.05 -4.46 -2.99
C LEU A 86 -10.84 -2.94 -3.18
N PRO A 87 -9.64 -2.46 -3.57
CA PRO A 87 -9.42 -1.04 -3.73
C PRO A 87 -10.02 -0.56 -5.05
N ARG A 88 -10.29 0.74 -5.15
CA ARG A 88 -10.73 1.36 -6.41
C ARG A 88 -9.79 1.09 -7.57
N ARG A 89 -8.47 1.15 -7.33
CA ARG A 89 -7.42 0.86 -8.32
C ARG A 89 -6.14 0.35 -7.65
N MET A 90 -5.43 -0.51 -8.39
CA MET A 90 -4.04 -0.87 -8.15
C MET A 90 -3.13 -0.03 -9.06
N VAL A 91 -2.05 0.52 -8.53
CA VAL A 91 -1.02 1.26 -9.28
C VAL A 91 0.35 0.66 -9.00
N PHE A 92 1.00 0.16 -10.04
CA PHE A 92 2.34 -0.43 -9.99
C PHE A 92 3.37 0.61 -10.39
N LEU A 93 3.97 1.30 -9.42
CA LEU A 93 4.97 2.34 -9.67
C LEU A 93 6.36 1.72 -9.74
N ALA A 94 6.92 1.54 -10.94
CA ALA A 94 8.20 0.85 -11.13
C ALA A 94 8.27 -0.46 -10.32
N ALA A 95 7.16 -1.19 -10.28
CA ALA A 95 6.93 -2.28 -9.36
C ALA A 95 6.91 -3.63 -10.07
N VAL A 96 7.19 -4.69 -9.31
CA VAL A 96 7.07 -6.07 -9.77
C VAL A 96 5.60 -6.36 -10.08
N ILE A 97 5.33 -6.88 -11.27
CA ILE A 97 4.02 -7.38 -11.68
C ILE A 97 4.13 -8.91 -11.73
N PRO A 98 3.54 -9.66 -10.76
CA PRO A 98 3.54 -11.11 -10.80
C PRO A 98 2.79 -11.61 -12.05
N ARG A 99 3.28 -12.70 -12.65
CA ARG A 99 2.72 -13.36 -13.85
C ARG A 99 2.16 -14.72 -13.50
#